data_AF-A0A0C3BJG4-F1
#
_entry.id   AF-A0A0C3BJG4-F1
#
_cell.length_a   1.000
_cell.length_b   1.000
_cell.length_c   1.000
_cell.angle_alpha   90.00
_cell.angle_beta   90.00
_cell.angle_gamma   90.00
#
_symmetry.space_group_name_H-M   'P 1'
#
loop_
_entity.id
_entity.type
_entity.pdbx_description
1 polymer ?
#
loop_
_entity_poly.entity_id
_entity_poly.type
_entity_poly.pdbx_seq_one_letter_code
_entity_poly.pdbx_strand_id
1 'polypeptide(L)'
;LGYFFPGLNLGFFASTLSTSDSLRIFYYEALCVFCALQDILARVPAFARVVIYTDNLNTVQIFNSLACLPTYNHILRRSVDTLLSTNISLRILHIPGEVNVVADALSRHQFERARIAAPGLVINTFKPPLWSLGAVEK
;
A
#
# COMPACT_ATOMS: atom_id res chain seq x y z
N LEU A 1 -4.24 7.49 2.19
CA LEU A 1 -3.79 6.17 1.66
C LEU A 1 -4.83 5.68 0.67
N GLY A 2 -4.43 5.02 -0.41
CA GLY A 2 -5.37 4.44 -1.36
C GLY A 2 -4.76 3.28 -2.15
N TYR A 3 -5.52 2.20 -2.31
CA TYR A 3 -5.18 1.07 -3.17
C TYR A 3 -6.41 0.57 -3.94
N PHE A 4 -6.17 -0.12 -5.05
CA PHE A 4 -7.19 -0.50 -6.01
C PHE A 4 -6.99 -1.93 -6.50
N PHE A 5 -8.08 -2.69 -6.63
CA PHE A 5 -8.14 -4.00 -7.27
C PHE A 5 -8.82 -3.90 -8.64
N PRO A 6 -8.06 -3.82 -9.75
CA PRO A 6 -8.63 -3.66 -11.08
C PRO A 6 -9.62 -4.75 -11.47
N GLY A 7 -9.28 -6.02 -11.21
CA GLY A 7 -10.13 -7.16 -11.57
C GLY A 7 -11.45 -7.24 -10.81
N LEU A 8 -11.57 -6.56 -9.67
CA LEU A 8 -12.80 -6.53 -8.86
C LEU A 8 -13.54 -5.19 -8.95
N ASN A 9 -12.92 -4.19 -9.59
CA ASN A 9 -13.37 -2.81 -9.58
C ASN A 9 -13.64 -2.29 -8.15
N LEU A 10 -12.75 -2.64 -7.21
CA LEU A 10 -12.82 -2.24 -5.80
C LEU A 10 -11.68 -1.30 -5.43
N GLY A 11 -12.03 -0.11 -4.93
CA GLY A 11 -11.11 0.88 -4.40
C GLY A 11 -11.20 0.95 -2.88
N PHE A 12 -10.07 1.20 -2.23
CA PHE A 12 -9.98 1.36 -0.79
C PHE A 12 -9.22 2.64 -0.47
N PHE A 13 -9.71 3.40 0.52
CA PHE A 13 -9.01 4.58 1.01
C PHE A 13 -9.00 4.66 2.55
N ALA A 14 -8.03 5.39 3.07
CA ALA A 14 -7.96 5.72 4.49
C ALA A 14 -7.36 7.11 4.68
N SER A 15 -7.96 7.87 5.60
CA SER A 15 -7.44 9.17 6.02
C SER A 15 -6.09 9.00 6.72
N THR A 16 -5.12 9.79 6.31
CA THR A 16 -3.87 9.99 7.06
C THR A 16 -3.98 11.29 7.84
N LEU A 17 -3.21 11.41 8.93
CA LEU A 17 -3.02 12.72 9.55
C LEU A 17 -2.30 13.60 8.52
N SER A 18 -2.89 14.76 8.20
CA SER A 18 -2.42 15.67 7.16
C SER A 18 -0.96 16.05 7.39
N THR A 19 -0.05 15.61 6.53
CA THR A 19 1.37 15.94 6.70
C THR A 19 2.05 16.21 5.37
N SER A 20 2.63 17.41 5.27
CA SER A 20 3.40 17.94 4.14
C SER A 20 4.88 17.53 4.14
N ASP A 21 5.29 16.59 5.00
CA ASP A 21 6.67 16.15 5.13
C ASP A 21 6.95 14.93 4.23
N SER A 22 7.92 15.05 3.33
CA SER A 22 8.32 14.01 2.36
C SER A 22 8.68 12.68 3.03
N LEU A 23 9.27 12.70 4.23
CA LEU A 23 9.57 11.47 4.99
C LEU A 23 8.28 10.75 5.41
N ARG A 24 7.25 11.51 5.77
CA ARG A 24 5.93 10.96 6.13
C ARG A 24 5.20 10.44 4.91
N ILE A 25 5.36 11.08 3.75
CA ILE A 25 4.80 10.58 2.48
C ILE A 25 5.35 9.18 2.18
N PHE A 26 6.67 9.01 2.19
CA PHE A 26 7.26 7.70 1.90
C PHE A 26 6.85 6.61 2.91
N TYR A 27 6.77 6.96 4.19
CA TYR A 27 6.23 6.06 5.22
C TYR A 27 4.81 5.61 4.90
N TYR A 28 3.92 6.54 4.52
CA TYR A 28 2.55 6.22 4.17
C TYR A 28 2.44 5.39 2.89
N GLU A 29 3.32 5.58 1.92
CA GLU A 29 3.39 4.74 0.72
C GLU A 29 3.75 3.28 1.06
N ALA A 30 4.78 3.08 1.89
CA ALA A 30 5.14 1.75 2.38
C ALA A 30 4.02 1.12 3.23
N LEU A 31 3.37 1.90 4.08
CA LEU A 31 2.24 1.46 4.89
C LEU A 31 1.03 1.08 4.01
N CYS A 32 0.81 1.80 2.91
CA CYS A 32 -0.25 1.51 1.95
C CYS A 32 -0.06 0.11 1.35
N VAL A 33 1.16 -0.21 0.92
CA VAL A 33 1.51 -1.54 0.39
C VAL A 33 1.28 -2.63 1.42
N PHE A 34 1.68 -2.41 2.67
CA PHE A 34 1.40 -3.35 3.76
C PHE A 34 -0.11 -3.58 3.94
N CYS A 35 -0.92 -2.51 3.96
CA CYS A 35 -2.38 -2.64 4.12
C CYS A 35 -3.01 -3.38 2.94
N ALA A 36 -2.58 -3.08 1.70
CA ALA A 36 -3.03 -3.79 0.50
C ALA A 36 -2.67 -5.28 0.58
N LEU A 37 -1.45 -5.62 1.05
CA LEU A 37 -1.04 -7.00 1.27
C LEU A 37 -1.98 -7.69 2.27
N GLN A 38 -2.29 -7.08 3.42
CA GLN A 38 -3.22 -7.67 4.39
C GLN A 38 -4.61 -7.95 3.81
N ASP A 39 -5.15 -7.03 3.00
CA ASP A 39 -6.45 -7.25 2.33
C ASP A 39 -6.38 -8.36 1.26
N ILE A 40 -5.27 -8.45 0.52
CA ILE A 40 -5.03 -9.55 -0.44
C ILE A 40 -5.05 -10.90 0.27
N LEU A 41 -4.37 -11.00 1.41
CA LEU A 41 -4.23 -12.25 2.17
C LEU A 41 -5.57 -12.77 2.70
N ALA A 42 -6.53 -11.88 2.96
CA ALA A 42 -7.89 -12.26 3.33
C ALA A 42 -8.70 -12.83 2.15
N ARG A 43 -8.21 -12.69 0.91
CA ARG A 43 -8.94 -13.01 -0.32
C ARG A 43 -8.32 -14.15 -1.13
N VAL A 44 -7.04 -14.45 -0.92
CA VAL A 44 -6.30 -15.45 -1.71
C VAL A 44 -5.91 -16.66 -0.86
N PRO A 45 -5.81 -17.86 -1.46
CA PRO A 45 -5.29 -19.01 -0.76
C PRO A 45 -3.80 -18.84 -0.44
N ALA A 46 -3.31 -19.65 0.51
CA ALA A 46 -1.88 -19.82 0.75
C ALA A 46 -1.14 -20.20 -0.55
N PHE A 47 0.15 -19.91 -0.64
CA PHE A 47 0.99 -20.15 -1.82
C PHE A 47 0.64 -19.32 -3.07
N ALA A 48 -0.26 -18.35 -2.96
CA ALA A 48 -0.55 -17.43 -4.06
C ALA A 48 0.69 -16.60 -4.47
N ARG A 49 0.73 -16.23 -5.75
CA ARG A 49 1.68 -15.27 -6.30
C ARG A 49 0.99 -13.93 -6.44
N VAL A 50 1.50 -12.93 -5.75
CA VAL A 50 0.88 -11.61 -5.63
C VAL A 50 1.81 -10.57 -6.25
N VAL A 51 1.24 -9.69 -7.06
CA VAL A 51 1.92 -8.52 -7.59
C VAL A 51 1.18 -7.28 -7.11
N ILE A 52 1.91 -6.34 -6.52
CA ILE A 52 1.40 -5.00 -6.19
C ILE A 52 2.15 -3.99 -7.06
N TYR A 53 1.40 -3.14 -7.73
CA TYR A 53 1.93 -2.06 -8.54
C TYR A 53 1.92 -0.74 -7.76
N THR A 54 2.98 0.05 -7.90
CA THR A 54 3.10 1.38 -7.29
C THR A 54 3.93 2.29 -8.20
N ASP A 55 3.68 3.59 -8.17
CA ASP A 55 4.50 4.61 -8.82
C ASP A 55 5.64 5.13 -7.92
N ASN A 56 5.77 4.59 -6.70
CA ASN A 56 6.85 4.95 -5.80
C ASN A 56 8.03 3.97 -5.91
N LEU A 57 9.10 4.40 -6.59
CA LEU A 57 10.33 3.62 -6.73
C LEU A 57 11.02 3.31 -5.39
N ASN A 58 10.95 4.21 -4.40
CA ASN A 58 11.53 3.93 -3.09
C ASN A 58 10.79 2.76 -2.42
N THR A 59 9.47 2.66 -2.61
CA THR A 59 8.66 1.56 -2.07
C THR A 59 9.04 0.23 -2.74
N VAL A 60 9.20 0.24 -4.07
CA VAL A 60 9.69 -0.91 -4.84
C VAL A 60 11.04 -1.37 -4.29
N GLN A 61 11.97 -0.44 -4.08
CA GLN A 61 13.31 -0.74 -3.59
C GLN A 61 13.30 -1.38 -2.21
N ILE A 62 12.59 -0.82 -1.23
CA ILE A 62 12.64 -1.36 0.15
C ILE A 62 12.00 -2.75 0.24
N PHE A 63 10.91 -3.00 -0.50
CA PHE A 63 10.22 -4.29 -0.45
C PHE A 63 10.96 -5.38 -1.23
N ASN A 64 11.58 -5.05 -2.37
CA ASN A 64 12.30 -6.04 -3.16
C ASN A 64 13.71 -6.33 -2.62
N SER A 65 14.37 -5.34 -2.00
CA SER A 65 15.69 -5.55 -1.37
C SER A 65 15.60 -6.09 0.05
N LEU A 66 14.44 -5.95 0.71
CA LEU A 66 14.25 -6.20 2.14
C LEU A 66 15.19 -5.38 3.04
N ALA A 67 15.70 -4.26 2.51
CA ALA A 67 16.58 -3.34 3.21
C ALA A 67 15.89 -1.96 3.31
N CYS A 68 15.88 -1.38 4.51
CA CYS A 68 15.25 -0.08 4.75
C CYS A 68 15.90 0.66 5.93
N LEU A 69 15.60 1.95 6.06
CA LEU A 69 15.92 2.72 7.26
C LEU A 69 15.10 2.23 8.48
N PRO A 70 15.59 2.42 9.72
CA PRO A 70 14.92 1.96 10.94
C PRO A 70 13.42 2.31 11.02
N THR A 71 13.04 3.49 10.54
CA THR A 71 11.65 3.99 10.53
C THR A 71 10.67 3.13 9.72
N TYR A 72 11.15 2.29 8.81
CA TYR A 72 10.29 1.41 7.99
C TYR A 72 10.42 -0.07 8.40
N ASN A 73 11.35 -0.39 9.30
CA ASN A 73 11.74 -1.77 9.59
C ASN A 73 10.56 -2.57 10.15
N HIS A 74 9.71 -1.97 10.97
CA HIS A 74 8.51 -2.65 11.47
C HIS A 74 7.52 -2.96 10.35
N ILE A 75 7.39 -2.12 9.33
CA ILE A 75 6.53 -2.37 8.17
C ILE A 75 7.06 -3.58 7.39
N LEU A 76 8.35 -3.59 7.05
CA LEU A 76 8.95 -4.69 6.31
C LEU A 76 8.94 -5.99 7.10
N ARG A 77 9.32 -5.96 8.39
CA ARG A 77 9.30 -7.15 9.25
C ARG A 77 7.91 -7.77 9.32
N ARG A 78 6.87 -6.96 9.57
CA ARG A 78 5.48 -7.45 9.60
C ARG A 78 5.04 -7.99 8.23
N SER A 79 5.47 -7.37 7.14
CA SER A 79 5.21 -7.87 5.79
C SER A 79 5.84 -9.26 5.60
N VAL A 80 7.13 -9.41 5.93
CA VAL A 80 7.87 -10.68 5.80
C VAL A 80 7.29 -11.76 6.69
N ASP A 81 7.00 -11.47 7.96
CA ASP A 81 6.35 -12.42 8.89
C ASP A 81 5.05 -12.97 8.27
N THR A 82 4.29 -12.11 7.60
CA THR A 82 3.03 -12.50 6.96
C THR A 82 3.25 -13.34 5.69
N LEU A 83 4.25 -13.00 4.88
CA LEU A 83 4.58 -13.79 3.69
C LEU A 83 5.07 -15.19 4.07
N LEU A 84 5.88 -15.31 5.13
CA LEU A 84 6.37 -16.58 5.65
C LEU A 84 5.24 -17.44 6.22
N SER A 85 4.30 -16.85 6.98
CA SER A 85 3.20 -17.61 7.58
C SER A 85 2.17 -18.11 6.56
N THR A 86 2.03 -17.42 5.43
CA THR A 86 1.07 -17.75 4.37
C THR A 86 1.69 -18.45 3.15
N ASN A 87 3.03 -18.57 3.12
CA ASN A 87 3.82 -19.02 1.98
C ASN A 87 3.54 -18.24 0.67
N ILE A 88 3.10 -16.99 0.77
CA ILE A 88 2.78 -16.17 -0.39
C ILE A 88 4.03 -15.51 -0.95
N SER A 89 4.14 -15.52 -2.29
CA SER A 89 5.22 -14.87 -3.01
C SER A 89 4.78 -13.49 -3.47
N LEU A 90 5.36 -12.44 -2.90
CA LEU A 90 5.06 -11.05 -3.24
C LEU A 90 6.12 -10.49 -4.20
N ARG A 91 5.67 -9.73 -5.20
CA ARG A 91 6.53 -8.81 -5.97
C ARG A 91 5.91 -7.42 -6.00
N ILE A 92 6.75 -6.42 -5.77
CA ILE A 92 6.38 -5.02 -5.95
C ILE A 92 6.98 -4.53 -7.28
N LEU A 93 6.14 -4.00 -8.15
CA LEU A 93 6.55 -3.51 -9.47
C LEU A 93 6.21 -2.04 -9.63
N HIS A 94 7.12 -1.32 -10.28
CA HIS A 94 6.91 0.08 -10.61
C HIS A 94 5.96 0.23 -11.81
N ILE A 95 5.02 1.18 -11.73
CA ILE A 95 4.24 1.67 -12.87
C ILE A 95 4.30 3.21 -12.93
N PRO A 96 4.23 3.85 -14.11
CA PRO A 96 4.12 5.30 -14.17
C PRO A 96 2.86 5.81 -13.45
N GLY A 97 2.97 6.96 -12.77
CA GLY A 97 1.83 7.59 -12.08
C GLY A 97 0.64 7.89 -13.01
N GLU A 98 0.90 8.13 -14.30
CA GLU A 98 -0.12 8.31 -15.34
C GLU A 98 -1.00 7.07 -15.56
N VAL A 99 -0.49 5.88 -15.21
CA VAL A 99 -1.23 4.61 -15.25
C VAL A 99 -1.86 4.31 -13.89
N ASN A 100 -1.32 4.87 -12.80
CA ASN A 100 -1.79 4.66 -11.42
C ASN A 100 -2.94 5.60 -11.01
N VAL A 101 -3.74 6.09 -11.97
CA VAL A 101 -4.71 7.18 -11.77
C VAL A 101 -5.74 6.89 -10.67
N VAL A 102 -6.27 5.67 -10.64
CA VAL A 102 -7.32 5.30 -9.67
C VAL A 102 -6.77 5.32 -8.25
N ALA A 103 -5.61 4.68 -8.01
CA ALA A 103 -5.02 4.64 -6.68
C ALA A 103 -4.53 6.02 -6.22
N ASP A 104 -3.95 6.83 -7.11
CA ASP A 104 -3.59 8.24 -6.83
C ASP A 104 -4.83 9.08 -6.44
N ALA A 105 -5.91 8.94 -7.20
CA ALA A 105 -7.16 9.62 -6.90
C ALA A 105 -7.74 9.18 -5.54
N LEU A 106 -7.74 7.88 -5.25
CA LEU A 106 -8.18 7.33 -3.96
C LEU A 106 -7.33 7.84 -2.79
N SER A 107 -6.00 7.88 -2.95
CA SER A 107 -5.08 8.31 -1.90
C SER A 107 -5.23 9.79 -1.53
N ARG A 108 -5.71 10.60 -2.48
CA ARG A 108 -6.02 12.05 -2.35
C ARG A 108 -7.49 12.36 -2.09
N HIS A 109 -8.33 11.34 -1.88
CA HIS A 109 -9.78 11.49 -1.69
C HIS A 109 -10.51 12.16 -2.88
N GLN A 110 -9.98 12.03 -4.09
CA GLN A 110 -10.58 12.52 -5.34
C GLN A 110 -11.51 11.46 -5.95
N PHE A 111 -12.60 11.13 -5.24
CA PHE A 111 -13.46 9.99 -5.59
C PHE A 111 -14.11 10.08 -6.97
N GLU A 112 -14.51 11.28 -7.40
CA GLU A 112 -15.06 11.49 -8.74
C GLU A 112 -14.02 11.20 -9.83
N ARG A 113 -12.78 11.66 -9.64
CA ARG A 113 -11.67 11.34 -10.58
C ARG A 113 -11.42 9.83 -10.64
N ALA A 114 -11.50 9.14 -9.50
CA ALA A 114 -11.37 7.68 -9.45
C ALA A 114 -12.50 6.97 -10.22
N ARG A 115 -13.75 7.43 -10.08
CA ARG A 115 -14.92 6.88 -10.78
C ARG A 115 -14.94 7.18 -12.27
N ILE A 116 -14.41 8.32 -12.69
CA ILE A 116 -14.21 8.65 -14.11
C ILE A 116 -13.18 7.70 -14.72
N ALA A 117 -12.06 7.46 -14.00
CA ALA A 117 -11.01 6.55 -14.47
C ALA A 117 -11.43 5.07 -14.44
N ALA A 118 -12.30 4.68 -13.49
CA ALA A 118 -12.86 3.34 -13.38
C ALA A 118 -14.38 3.39 -13.16
N PRO A 119 -15.18 3.41 -14.25
CA PRO A 119 -16.63 3.43 -14.14
C PRO A 119 -17.17 2.25 -13.33
N GLY A 120 -18.11 2.51 -12.42
CA GLY A 120 -18.67 1.50 -11.53
C GLY A 120 -17.79 1.13 -10.32
N LEU A 121 -16.68 1.84 -10.09
CA LEU A 121 -15.80 1.64 -8.94
C LEU A 121 -16.57 1.68 -7.62
N VAL A 122 -16.49 0.59 -6.85
CA VAL A 122 -16.98 0.56 -5.48
C VAL A 122 -15.85 0.98 -4.54
N ILE A 123 -16.08 2.05 -3.79
CA ILE A 123 -15.07 2.65 -2.90
C ILE A 123 -15.41 2.31 -1.45
N ASN A 124 -14.48 1.66 -0.77
CA ASN A 124 -14.58 1.27 0.64
C ASN A 124 -13.52 1.99 1.49
N THR A 125 -13.73 1.99 2.80
CA THR A 125 -12.73 2.49 3.76
C THR A 125 -11.97 1.35 4.39
N PHE A 126 -10.74 1.62 4.83
CA PHE A 126 -9.98 0.72 5.70
C PHE A 126 -9.30 1.51 6.83
N LYS A 127 -8.83 0.79 7.86
CA LYS A 127 -8.09 1.39 8.97
C LYS A 127 -6.64 0.89 8.96
N PRO A 128 -5.65 1.73 8.64
CA PRO A 128 -4.25 1.33 8.74
C PRO A 128 -3.88 1.08 10.21
N PRO A 129 -2.89 0.22 10.48
CA PRO A 129 -2.41 0.01 11.84
C PRO A 129 -1.81 1.32 12.40
N LEU A 130 -2.14 1.62 13.66
CA LEU A 130 -1.60 2.77 14.38
C LEU A 130 -0.24 2.39 14.96
N TRP A 131 0.78 2.36 14.11
CA TRP A 131 2.17 2.23 14.56
C TRP A 131 2.70 3.61 14.94
N SER A 132 3.30 3.72 16.12
CA SER A 132 4.02 4.92 16.50
C SER A 132 5.13 5.15 15.46
N LEU A 133 5.15 6.34 14.86
CA LEU A 133 6.22 6.83 14.01
C LEU A 133 7.48 7.08 14.86
N GLY A 134 8.03 6.03 15.48
CA GLY A 134 9.09 6.12 16.47
C GLY A 134 8.72 7.00 17.66
N ALA A 135 8.50 6.40 18.84
CA ALA A 135 8.89 7.15 20.03
C ALA A 135 10.40 7.40 19.86
N VAL A 136 10.83 8.67 19.92
CA VAL A 136 12.26 9.01 19.99
C VAL A 136 12.85 8.12 21.08
N GLU A 137 13.79 7.25 20.71
CA GLU A 137 14.55 6.48 21.68
C GLU A 137 15.17 7.47 22.65
N LYS A 138 14.86 7.32 23.94
CA LYS A 138 15.51 8.06 25.02
C LYS A 138 16.95 7.60 25.19
#